data_AF-A0A940ZVE6-F1
#
_entry.id   AF-A0A940ZVE6-F1
#
_cell.length_a   1.000
_cell.length_b   1.000
_cell.length_c   1.000
_cell.angle_alpha   90.00
_cell.angle_beta   90.00
_cell.angle_gamma   90.00
#
_symmetry.space_group_name_H-M   'P 1'
#
loop_
_entity.id
_entity.type
_entity.pdbx_description
1 polymer ?
#
loop_
_entity_poly.entity_id
_entity_poly.type
_entity_poly.pdbx_seq_one_letter_code
_entity_poly.pdbx_strand_id
1 'polypeptide(L)' 'MRWLELSFATTHEAAELITDFLSSLGADGVQVQDAEEIRGILADPKSLTYADEGFLDSLDPKVQIKAYFA' A
#
# COMPACT_ATOMS: atom_id res chain seq x y z
N MET A 1 -7.36 11.09 -18.60
CA MET A 1 -6.06 10.47 -18.94
C MET A 1 -6.23 8.95 -18.95
N ARG A 2 -5.53 8.21 -19.81
CA ARG A 2 -5.59 6.74 -19.87
C ARG A 2 -4.28 6.20 -19.33
N TRP A 3 -4.35 5.33 -18.33
CA TRP A 3 -3.19 4.70 -17.69
C TRP A 3 -3.42 3.19 -17.70
N LEU A 4 -2.35 2.42 -17.80
CA LEU A 4 -2.37 0.99 -17.51
C LEU A 4 -2.18 0.82 -15.99
N GLU A 5 -3.19 0.27 -15.32
CA GLU A 5 -3.11 -0.11 -13.91
C GLU A 5 -2.74 -1.60 -13.79
N LEU A 6 -1.68 -1.90 -13.04
CA LEU A 6 -1.33 -3.26 -12.63
C LEU A 6 -1.57 -3.41 -11.13
N SER A 7 -2.39 -4.39 -10.74
CA SER A 7 -2.73 -4.68 -9.35
C SER A 7 -2.09 -5.99 -8.88
N PHE A 8 -1.46 -5.96 -7.71
CA PHE A 8 -0.76 -7.10 -7.11
C PHE A 8 -1.19 -7.26 -5.65
N ALA A 9 -1.29 -8.52 -5.20
CA ALA A 9 -1.44 -8.86 -3.79
C ALA A 9 -0.17 -9.59 -3.31
N THR A 10 0.42 -9.11 -2.22
CA THR A 10 1.70 -9.61 -1.70
C THR A 10 1.71 -9.62 -0.16
N THR A 11 2.85 -9.98 0.45
CA THR A 11 3.08 -9.89 1.89
C THR A 11 3.77 -8.58 2.26
N HIS A 12 3.72 -8.20 3.53
CA HIS A 12 4.40 -7.01 4.08
C HIS A 12 5.89 -7.00 3.70
N GLU A 13 6.58 -8.12 3.89
CA GLU A 13 8.03 -8.23 3.67
C GLU A 13 8.42 -8.11 2.19
N ALA A 14 7.52 -8.50 1.28
CA ALA A 14 7.76 -8.42 -0.14
C ALA A 14 7.27 -7.11 -0.77
N ALA A 15 6.56 -6.26 -0.02
CA ALA A 15 5.94 -5.05 -0.54
C ALA A 15 6.98 -4.08 -1.09
N GLU A 16 8.01 -3.76 -0.30
CA GLU A 16 9.07 -2.82 -0.66
C GLU A 16 9.84 -3.26 -1.92
N LEU A 17 10.17 -4.56 -2.02
CA LEU A 17 10.84 -5.12 -3.20
C LEU A 17 9.99 -4.97 -4.46
N ILE A 18 8.69 -5.21 -4.36
CA ILE A 18 7.77 -5.11 -5.51
C ILE A 18 7.57 -3.66 -5.92
N THR A 19 7.44 -2.73 -4.96
CA THR A 19 7.30 -1.30 -5.27
C THR A 19 8.54 -0.74 -5.95
N ASP A 20 9.73 -1.14 -5.51
CA ASP A 20 11.00 -0.73 -6.12
C ASP A 20 11.13 -1.30 -7.52
N PHE A 21 10.77 -2.57 -7.70
CA PHE A 21 10.77 -3.20 -9.02
C PHE A 21 9.82 -2.50 -9.99
N LEU A 22 8.58 -2.22 -9.59
CA LEU A 22 7.59 -1.53 -10.43
C LEU A 22 8.02 -0.10 -10.77
N SER A 23 8.62 0.61 -9.81
CA SER A 23 9.21 1.93 -10.05
C SER A 23 10.36 1.85 -11.05
N SER A 24 11.24 0.84 -10.95
CA SER A 24 12.35 0.63 -11.89
C SER A 24 11.88 0.27 -13.30
N LEU A 25 10.70 -0.34 -13.43
CA LEU A 25 10.05 -0.63 -14.71
C LEU A 25 9.42 0.60 -15.37
N GLY A 26 9.39 1.75 -14.68
CA GLY A 26 8.84 3.00 -15.20
C GLY A 26 7.40 3.28 -14.78
N ALA A 27 6.96 2.77 -13.63
CA ALA A 27 5.67 3.19 -13.08
C ALA A 27 5.71 4.69 -12.74
N ASP A 28 4.73 5.44 -13.23
CA ASP A 28 4.58 6.87 -12.92
C ASP A 28 4.09 7.09 -11.49
N GLY A 29 3.39 6.10 -10.93
CA GLY A 29 2.93 6.11 -9.55
C GLY A 29 2.71 4.70 -9.04
N VAL A 30 3.00 4.50 -7.75
CA VAL A 30 2.75 3.26 -7.04
C VAL A 30 1.98 3.57 -5.77
N GLN A 31 0.84 2.90 -5.59
CA GLN A 31 0.03 2.94 -4.39
C GLN A 31 0.22 1.63 -3.63
N VAL A 32 0.42 1.73 -2.31
CA VAL A 32 0.54 0.59 -1.41
C VAL A 32 -0.52 0.72 -0.33
N GLN A 33 -1.25 -0.35 -0.08
CA GLN A 33 -2.15 -0.47 1.06
C GLN A 33 -1.71 -1.66 1.91
N ASP A 34 -1.13 -1.35 3.06
CA ASP A 34 -0.58 -2.31 4.00
C ASP A 34 -1.25 -2.17 5.38
N ALA A 35 -1.91 -3.23 5.82
CA ALA A 35 -2.62 -3.22 7.09
C ALA A 35 -1.68 -3.14 8.31
N GLU A 36 -0.49 -3.74 8.25
CA GLU A 36 0.47 -3.74 9.35
C GLU A 36 1.08 -2.35 9.52
N GLU A 37 1.45 -1.70 8.41
CA GLU A 37 2.01 -0.35 8.44
C GLU A 37 0.99 0.67 8.95
N ILE A 38 -0.25 0.59 8.47
CA ILE A 38 -1.36 1.46 8.93
C ILE A 38 -1.59 1.30 10.45
N ARG A 39 -1.63 0.06 10.95
CA ARG A 39 -1.78 -0.20 12.40
C ARG A 39 -0.59 0.34 13.18
N GLY A 40 0.64 0.21 12.65
CA GLY A 40 1.84 0.78 13.25
C GLY A 40 1.77 2.30 13.40
N ILE A 41 1.32 3.01 12.36
CA ILE A 41 1.15 4.47 12.38
C ILE A 41 0.10 4.90 13.40
N LEU A 42 -1.00 4.15 13.55
CA LEU A 42 -2.06 4.48 14.50
C LEU A 42 -1.69 4.16 15.95
N ALA A 43 -0.78 3.19 16.16
CA ALA A 43 -0.29 2.83 17.49
C ALA A 43 0.76 3.80 18.05
N ASP A 44 1.39 4.63 17.20
CA ASP A 44 2.36 5.64 17.66
C ASP A 44 1.65 6.73 18.51
N PRO A 45 2.03 6.92 19.79
CA PRO A 45 1.44 7.95 20.66
C PRO A 45 1.59 9.39 20.14
N LYS A 46 2.50 9.64 19.19
CA LYS A 46 2.69 10.95 18.55
C LYS A 46 1.93 11.09 17.24
N SER A 47 1.29 10.02 16.76
CA SER A 47 0.48 10.06 15.56
C SER A 47 -0.71 10.97 15.77
N LEU A 48 -0.95 11.84 14.79
CA LEU A 48 -2.18 12.64 14.70
C LEU A 48 -3.23 11.97 13.81
N THR A 49 -2.95 10.76 13.35
CA THR A 49 -3.78 10.01 12.42
C THR A 49 -4.93 9.37 13.18
N TYR A 50 -6.12 9.40 12.58
CA TYR A 50 -7.31 8.76 13.12
C TYR A 50 -7.88 7.79 12.08
N ALA A 51 -8.28 6.61 12.55
CA ALA A 51 -9.09 5.66 11.80
C ALA A 51 -10.07 5.01 12.77
N ASP A 52 -11.29 4.72 12.29
CA ASP A 52 -12.26 3.98 13.08
C ASP A 52 -11.95 2.47 13.09
N GLU A 53 -12.52 1.76 14.06
CA GLU A 53 -12.31 0.31 14.21
C GLU A 53 -12.84 -0.48 13.00
N GLY A 54 -13.94 -0.01 12.39
CA GLY A 54 -14.52 -0.68 11.21
C GLY A 54 -13.61 -0.60 9.99
N PHE A 55 -12.89 0.50 9.81
CA PHE A 55 -11.88 0.67 8.77
C PHE A 55 -10.73 -0.30 9.01
N LEU A 56 -10.21 -0.37 10.25
CA LEU A 56 -9.13 -1.29 10.60
C LEU A 56 -9.51 -2.75 10.35
N ASP A 57 -10.75 -3.13 10.66
CA ASP A 57 -11.27 -4.48 10.43
C ASP A 57 -11.53 -4.78 8.95
N SER A 58 -11.70 -3.74 8.13
CA SER A 58 -11.89 -3.87 6.68
C SER A 58 -10.59 -4.03 5.88
N LEU A 59 -9.42 -3.80 6.49
CA LEU A 59 -8.13 -3.90 5.83
C LEU A 59 -7.81 -5.36 5.47
N ASP A 60 -7.38 -5.58 4.22
CA ASP A 60 -6.93 -6.89 3.76
C ASP A 60 -5.62 -7.27 4.49
N PRO A 61 -5.48 -8.50 5.03
CA PRO A 61 -4.22 -8.96 5.59
C PRO A 61 -3.08 -9.05 4.57
N LYS A 62 -3.37 -9.09 3.27
CA LYS A 62 -2.37 -8.97 2.22
C LYS A 62 -2.15 -7.51 1.84
N VAL A 63 -0.91 -7.18 1.49
CA VAL A 63 -0.59 -5.88 0.94
C VAL A 63 -1.10 -5.79 -0.49
N GLN A 64 -1.87 -4.74 -0.77
CA GLN A 64 -2.37 -4.45 -2.10
C GLN A 64 -1.51 -3.36 -2.73
N ILE A 65 -0.90 -3.65 -3.88
CA ILE A 65 -0.05 -2.71 -4.62
C ILE A 65 -0.70 -2.42 -5.97
N LYS A 66 -0.81 -1.14 -6.31
CA LYS A 66 -1.24 -0.69 -7.64
C LYS A 66 -0.16 0.18 -8.27
N ALA A 67 0.31 -0.20 -9.45
CA ALA A 67 1.22 0.60 -10.25
C ALA A 67 0.51 1.15 -11.48
N TYR A 68 0.78 2.40 -11.81
CA TYR A 68 0.15 3.11 -12.92
C TYR A 68 1.22 3.53 -13.94
N PHE A 69 0.97 3.26 -15.22
CA PHE A 69 1.85 3.58 -16.34
C PHE A 69 1.09 4.38 -17.40
N ALA A 70 1.65 5.51 -17.85
CA ALA A 70 1.05 6.40 -18.85
C ALA A 70 1.53 6.15 -20.30
#